data_AF-A0A250FVL7-F1
#
_entry.id   AF-A0A250FVL7-F1
#
_cell.length_a   1.000
_cell.length_b   1.000
_cell.length_c   1.000
_cell.angle_alpha   90.00
_cell.angle_beta   90.00
_cell.angle_gamma   90.00
#
_symmetry.space_group_name_H-M   'P 1'
#
loop_
_entity.id
_entity.type
_entity.pdbx_description
1 polymer ?
#
loop_
_entity_poly.entity_id
_entity_poly.type
_entity_poly.pdbx_seq_one_letter_code
_entity_poly.pdbx_strand_id
1 'polypeptide(L)'
;MKIYVLNQERNTLIKWLDHSSNIIDMQKDTFLKDVIIIGECAFLDCIRLEEVILPDKLTTIKHGAFLGCQKLSKIHIPDSVTQWEFSAFLCCESLDFSRLPKRIIETKLNQAIDMPDFIERLLYERINF
;
A
#
# COMPACT_ATOMS: atom_id res chain seq x y z
N MET A 1 11.69 -19.46 9.45
CA MET A 1 11.31 -18.21 10.15
C MET A 1 10.01 -17.72 9.53
N LYS A 2 9.01 -17.29 10.31
CA LYS A 2 7.82 -16.63 9.74
C LYS A 2 8.18 -15.18 9.43
N ILE A 3 7.98 -14.76 8.19
CA ILE A 3 8.31 -13.41 7.70
C ILE A 3 7.10 -12.48 7.64
N TYR A 4 5.93 -12.95 8.11
CA TYR A 4 4.70 -12.17 8.20
C TYR A 4 3.75 -12.71 9.28
N VAL A 5 2.75 -11.90 9.61
CA VAL A 5 1.64 -12.20 10.53
C VAL A 5 0.32 -12.05 9.78
N LEU A 6 -0.51 -13.10 9.81
CA LEU A 6 -1.88 -13.07 9.32
C LEU A 6 -2.87 -13.05 10.48
N ASN A 7 -4.10 -12.60 10.24
CA ASN A 7 -5.19 -12.77 11.19
C ASN A 7 -5.61 -14.24 11.35
N GLN A 8 -6.56 -14.50 12.25
CA GLN A 8 -7.03 -15.87 12.54
C GLN A 8 -7.65 -16.56 11.32
N GLU A 9 -8.36 -15.79 10.48
CA GLU A 9 -9.00 -16.28 9.24
C GLU A 9 -8.03 -16.43 8.07
N ARG A 10 -6.78 -15.97 8.21
CA ARG A 10 -5.74 -15.95 7.16
C ARG A 10 -6.10 -15.15 5.91
N ASN A 11 -7.10 -14.28 5.97
CA ASN A 11 -7.51 -13.42 4.85
C ASN A 11 -6.92 -12.01 4.94
N THR A 12 -6.30 -11.64 6.07
CA THR A 12 -5.72 -10.31 6.28
C THR A 12 -4.25 -10.43 6.63
N LEU A 13 -3.39 -9.75 5.85
CA LEU A 13 -2.00 -9.53 6.23
C LEU A 13 -1.92 -8.43 7.29
N ILE A 14 -1.62 -8.79 8.53
CA ILE A 14 -1.52 -7.85 9.65
C ILE A 14 -0.19 -7.12 9.62
N LYS A 15 0.91 -7.86 9.40
CA LYS A 15 2.25 -7.29 9.49
C LYS A 15 3.26 -8.09 8.68
N TRP A 16 4.09 -7.39 7.91
CA TRP A 16 5.30 -7.92 7.30
C TRP A 16 6.48 -7.77 8.26
N LEU A 17 7.34 -8.79 8.34
CA LEU A 17 8.44 -8.86 9.30
C LEU A 17 9.82 -8.92 8.64
N ASP A 18 9.89 -9.10 7.32
CA ASP A 18 11.16 -9.14 6.58
C ASP A 18 11.46 -7.83 5.87
N HIS A 19 12.29 -6.99 6.50
CA HIS A 19 12.74 -5.72 5.93
C HIS A 19 14.02 -5.86 5.07
N SER A 20 14.50 -7.08 4.83
CA SER A 20 15.71 -7.34 4.06
C SER A 20 15.45 -7.56 2.56
N SER A 21 14.26 -8.08 2.23
CA SER A 21 13.83 -8.35 0.87
C SER A 21 13.52 -7.07 0.09
N ASN A 22 13.97 -7.01 -1.16
CA ASN A 22 13.63 -5.94 -2.11
C ASN A 22 12.51 -6.34 -3.08
N ILE A 23 12.22 -7.64 -3.23
CA ILE A 23 11.13 -8.14 -4.05
C ILE A 23 10.26 -9.05 -3.19
N ILE A 24 8.95 -8.77 -3.18
CA ILE A 24 7.96 -9.59 -2.49
C ILE A 24 6.95 -10.09 -3.52
N ASP A 25 6.86 -11.40 -3.66
CA ASP A 25 5.88 -12.05 -4.51
C ASP A 25 4.87 -12.79 -3.63
N MET A 26 3.72 -12.15 -3.38
CA MET A 26 2.68 -12.73 -2.53
C MET A 26 1.95 -13.89 -3.20
N GLN A 27 1.98 -14.00 -4.55
CA GLN A 27 1.31 -15.08 -5.27
C GLN A 27 2.04 -16.41 -5.12
N LYS A 28 3.37 -16.37 -4.94
CA LYS A 28 4.19 -17.57 -4.72
C LYS A 28 4.03 -18.18 -3.33
N ASP A 29 3.59 -17.40 -2.35
CA ASP A 29 3.40 -17.89 -0.99
C ASP A 29 2.04 -18.60 -0.84
N THR A 30 2.07 -19.79 -0.24
CA THR A 30 0.91 -20.67 -0.06
C THR A 30 -0.25 -20.00 0.66
N PHE A 31 0.01 -19.08 1.58
CA PHE A 31 -1.01 -18.38 2.37
C PHE A 31 -1.28 -16.96 1.86
N LEU A 32 -0.26 -16.24 1.40
CA LEU A 32 -0.44 -14.87 0.95
C LEU A 32 -1.23 -14.76 -0.35
N LYS A 33 -1.20 -15.79 -1.22
CA LYS A 33 -1.99 -15.81 -2.46
C LYS A 33 -3.51 -15.72 -2.23
N ASP A 34 -3.96 -16.07 -1.02
CA ASP A 34 -5.37 -16.06 -0.63
C ASP A 34 -5.75 -14.86 0.27
N VAL A 35 -4.81 -13.94 0.51
CA VAL A 35 -5.08 -12.71 1.26
C VAL A 35 -6.02 -11.80 0.47
N ILE A 36 -7.03 -11.31 1.17
CA ILE A 36 -8.09 -10.43 0.67
C ILE A 36 -7.82 -8.98 1.09
N ILE A 37 -7.17 -8.78 2.25
CA ILE A 37 -6.93 -7.46 2.85
C ILE A 37 -5.45 -7.28 3.22
N ILE A 38 -4.84 -6.18 2.78
CA ILE A 38 -3.59 -5.68 3.39
C ILE A 38 -3.97 -4.78 4.56
N GLY A 39 -3.58 -5.17 5.77
CA GLY A 39 -3.89 -4.48 7.01
C GLY A 39 -3.20 -3.12 7.15
N GLU A 40 -3.64 -2.36 8.16
CA GLU A 40 -3.06 -1.07 8.49
C GLU A 40 -1.56 -1.21 8.78
N CYS A 41 -0.76 -0.35 8.15
CA CYS A 41 0.70 -0.32 8.34
C CYS A 41 1.41 -1.68 8.10
N ALA A 42 0.81 -2.59 7.31
CA ALA A 42 1.33 -3.95 7.17
C ALA A 42 2.78 -4.01 6.63
N PHE A 43 3.16 -3.13 5.71
CA PHE A 43 4.50 -2.99 5.15
C PHE A 43 5.18 -1.67 5.58
N LEU A 44 4.80 -1.12 6.74
CA LEU A 44 5.39 0.13 7.25
C LEU A 44 6.92 0.09 7.22
N ASP A 45 7.51 1.12 6.63
CA ASP A 45 8.96 1.33 6.52
C ASP A 45 9.72 0.13 5.93
N CYS A 46 9.14 -0.57 4.94
CA CYS A 46 9.89 -1.48 4.09
C CYS A 46 10.79 -0.71 3.12
N ILE A 47 11.78 0.02 3.65
CA ILE A 47 12.66 0.95 2.91
C ILE A 47 13.50 0.29 1.81
N ARG A 48 13.64 -1.03 1.83
CA ARG A 48 14.37 -1.81 0.81
C ARG A 48 13.45 -2.39 -0.26
N LEU A 49 12.14 -2.39 -0.03
CA LEU A 49 11.17 -2.95 -0.96
C LEU A 49 11.15 -2.11 -2.24
N GLU A 50 11.49 -2.74 -3.35
CA GLU A 50 11.52 -2.13 -4.69
C GLU A 50 10.32 -2.59 -5.52
N GLU A 51 9.91 -3.85 -5.34
CA GLU A 51 8.83 -4.47 -6.09
C GLU A 51 7.94 -5.34 -5.19
N VAL A 52 6.62 -5.18 -5.34
CA VAL A 52 5.63 -6.08 -4.72
C VAL A 52 4.59 -6.56 -5.73
N ILE A 53 4.37 -7.87 -5.75
CA ILE A 53 3.32 -8.54 -6.51
C ILE A 53 2.22 -8.92 -5.52
N LEU A 54 1.08 -8.24 -5.60
CA LEU A 54 -0.06 -8.47 -4.72
C LEU A 54 -0.87 -9.71 -5.18
N PRO A 55 -1.61 -10.35 -4.26
CA PRO A 55 -2.37 -11.56 -4.59
C PRO A 55 -3.66 -11.24 -5.33
N ASP A 56 -4.02 -12.05 -6.32
CA ASP A 56 -5.17 -11.79 -7.21
C ASP A 56 -6.52 -11.66 -6.49
N LYS A 57 -6.64 -12.24 -5.28
CA LYS A 57 -7.86 -12.14 -4.45
C LYS A 57 -7.94 -10.87 -3.62
N LEU A 58 -6.93 -10.01 -3.67
CA LEU A 58 -6.88 -8.80 -2.87
C LEU A 58 -7.98 -7.81 -3.29
N THR A 59 -8.77 -7.36 -2.33
CA THR A 59 -9.82 -6.37 -2.58
C THR A 59 -9.54 -5.03 -1.93
N THR A 60 -8.77 -5.03 -0.83
CA THR A 60 -8.66 -3.87 0.06
C THR A 60 -7.22 -3.65 0.54
N ILE A 61 -6.76 -2.40 0.43
CA ILE A 61 -5.49 -1.92 1.00
C ILE A 61 -5.79 -0.83 2.04
N LYS A 62 -5.49 -1.11 3.31
CA LYS A 62 -5.84 -0.20 4.42
C LYS A 62 -4.87 0.97 4.60
N HIS A 63 -5.23 1.88 5.50
CA HIS A 63 -4.49 3.09 5.83
C HIS A 63 -3.02 2.79 6.13
N GLY A 64 -2.14 3.53 5.47
CA GLY A 64 -0.69 3.43 5.66
C GLY A 64 -0.09 2.06 5.34
N ALA A 65 -0.78 1.16 4.61
CA ALA A 65 -0.31 -0.20 4.35
C ALA A 65 1.13 -0.28 3.82
N PHE A 66 1.58 0.67 3.00
CA PHE A 66 2.93 0.80 2.44
C PHE A 66 3.59 2.12 2.83
N LEU A 67 3.17 2.75 3.92
CA LEU A 67 3.74 4.01 4.41
C LEU A 67 5.27 3.89 4.55
N GLY A 68 6.01 4.82 3.96
CA GLY A 68 7.48 4.86 4.08
C GLY A 68 8.24 3.82 3.24
N CYS A 69 7.59 3.10 2.32
CA CYS A 69 8.27 2.22 1.35
C CYS A 69 8.99 3.06 0.25
N GLN A 70 10.03 3.80 0.64
CA GLN A 70 10.69 4.83 -0.20
C GLN A 70 11.19 4.31 -1.56
N LYS A 71 11.65 3.07 -1.61
CA LYS A 71 12.19 2.43 -2.82
C LYS A 71 11.15 1.72 -3.67
N LEU A 72 9.90 1.61 -3.21
CA LEU A 72 8.87 0.86 -3.92
C LEU A 72 8.55 1.60 -5.22
N SER A 73 8.96 1.00 -6.33
CA SER A 73 8.82 1.58 -7.67
C SER A 73 7.88 0.77 -8.56
N LYS A 74 7.71 -0.52 -8.24
CA LYS A 74 6.84 -1.44 -8.97
C LYS A 74 5.86 -2.09 -8.02
N ILE A 75 4.58 -1.86 -8.25
CA ILE A 75 3.51 -2.58 -7.57
C ILE A 75 2.53 -3.12 -8.59
N HIS A 76 2.34 -4.43 -8.57
CA HIS A 76 1.33 -5.08 -9.39
C HIS A 76 0.05 -5.14 -8.57
N ILE A 77 -0.86 -4.19 -8.80
CA ILE A 77 -2.18 -4.15 -8.16
C ILE A 77 -3.16 -4.92 -9.05
N PRO A 78 -3.81 -5.98 -8.54
CA PRO A 78 -4.78 -6.74 -9.32
C PRO A 78 -6.08 -5.94 -9.50
N ASP A 79 -6.79 -6.21 -10.59
CA ASP A 79 -8.05 -5.52 -10.94
C ASP A 79 -9.16 -5.69 -9.89
N SER A 80 -9.03 -6.68 -9.01
CA SER A 80 -9.90 -6.94 -7.86
C SER A 80 -9.77 -5.89 -6.74
N VAL A 81 -8.67 -5.13 -6.71
CA VAL A 81 -8.50 -4.03 -5.76
C VAL A 81 -9.37 -2.87 -6.19
N THR A 82 -10.52 -2.80 -5.54
CA THR A 82 -11.50 -1.74 -5.75
C THR A 82 -11.28 -0.57 -4.79
N GLN A 83 -10.54 -0.76 -3.69
CA GLN A 83 -10.42 0.21 -2.61
C GLN A 83 -9.01 0.26 -2.01
N TRP A 84 -8.52 1.48 -1.81
CA TRP A 84 -7.36 1.75 -0.97
C TRP A 84 -7.54 3.05 -0.19
N GLU A 85 -7.17 3.01 1.09
CA GLU A 85 -7.42 4.11 2.05
C GLU A 85 -6.38 5.24 1.94
N PHE A 86 -6.66 6.35 2.63
CA PHE A 86 -5.76 7.50 2.71
C PHE A 86 -4.35 7.07 3.19
N SER A 87 -3.32 7.71 2.65
CA SER A 87 -1.91 7.44 2.98
C SER A 87 -1.39 6.02 2.73
N ALA A 88 -2.12 5.12 2.06
CA ALA A 88 -1.64 3.74 1.85
C ALA A 88 -0.23 3.68 1.22
N PHE A 89 0.08 4.61 0.30
CA PHE A 89 1.39 4.75 -0.35
C PHE A 89 2.08 6.09 -0.01
N LEU A 90 1.77 6.66 1.15
CA LEU A 90 2.41 7.90 1.59
C LEU A 90 3.93 7.67 1.76
N CYS A 91 4.74 8.64 1.34
CA CYS A 91 6.21 8.56 1.32
C CYS A 91 6.78 7.37 0.51
N CYS A 92 6.02 6.81 -0.45
CA CYS A 92 6.56 5.93 -1.50
C CYS A 92 7.18 6.78 -2.61
N GLU A 93 8.36 7.34 -2.37
CA GLU A 93 8.99 8.35 -3.24
C GLU A 93 9.31 7.85 -4.66
N SER A 94 9.56 6.56 -4.82
CA SER A 94 9.89 5.95 -6.10
C SER A 94 8.66 5.45 -6.89
N LEU A 95 7.46 5.56 -6.33
CA LEU A 95 6.26 4.97 -6.90
C LEU A 95 5.63 5.87 -7.98
N ASP A 96 5.42 5.32 -9.17
CA ASP A 96 4.68 6.00 -10.23
C ASP A 96 3.16 5.91 -9.98
N PHE A 97 2.61 6.95 -9.35
CA PHE A 97 1.18 7.05 -9.03
C PHE A 97 0.26 7.02 -10.25
N SER A 98 0.76 7.34 -11.46
CA SER A 98 -0.07 7.34 -12.67
C SER A 98 -0.54 5.95 -13.09
N ARG A 99 0.09 4.90 -12.53
CA ARG A 99 -0.19 3.48 -12.83
C ARG A 99 -1.08 2.80 -11.79
N LEU A 100 -1.48 3.51 -10.73
CA LEU A 100 -2.32 2.96 -9.67
C LEU A 100 -3.81 3.10 -10.04
N PRO A 101 -4.67 2.15 -9.64
CA PRO A 101 -6.11 2.28 -9.83
C PRO A 101 -6.65 3.45 -9.01
N LYS A 102 -7.78 4.02 -9.47
CA LYS A 102 -8.40 5.20 -8.86
C LYS A 102 -8.63 4.98 -7.35
N ARG A 103 -8.17 5.94 -6.54
CA ARG A 103 -8.48 6.01 -5.10
C ARG A 103 -9.99 6.15 -4.92
N ILE A 104 -10.60 5.32 -4.09
CA ILE A 104 -11.95 5.62 -3.59
C ILE A 104 -11.77 6.63 -2.47
N ILE A 105 -12.05 7.89 -2.77
CA ILE A 105 -12.24 8.91 -1.74
C ILE A 105 -13.46 8.43 -0.96
N GLU A 106 -13.31 8.10 0.33
CA GLU A 106 -14.47 7.84 1.19
C GLU A 106 -15.34 9.09 1.22
N THR A 107 -16.33 9.17 0.34
CA THR A 107 -17.44 10.12 0.47
C THR A 107 -18.39 9.59 1.54
N LYS A 108 -17.93 9.63 2.79
CA LYS A 108 -18.75 9.56 4.00
C LYS A 108 -18.28 10.57 5.04
N LEU A 109 -18.06 11.82 4.65
CA LEU A 109 -18.29 12.94 5.57
C LEU A 109 -18.55 14.24 4.80
N ASN A 110 -19.78 14.74 4.90
CA ASN A 110 -20.07 16.16 4.75
C ASN A 110 -19.22 16.93 5.78
N GLN A 111 -18.17 17.61 5.31
CA GLN A 111 -17.75 18.99 5.63
C GLN A 111 -16.25 19.16 5.39
N ALA A 112 -15.94 19.93 4.35
CA ALA A 112 -14.76 20.79 4.21
C ALA A 112 -13.45 20.28 4.83
N ILE A 113 -12.73 19.44 4.10
CA ILE A 113 -11.37 19.72 3.58
C ILE A 113 -11.26 18.83 2.33
N ASP A 114 -11.72 19.36 1.20
CA ASP A 114 -11.10 18.97 -0.07
C ASP A 114 -9.64 19.44 0.03
N MET A 115 -8.75 18.52 0.33
CA MET A 115 -7.32 18.70 0.08
C MET A 115 -7.04 17.99 -1.24
N PRO A 116 -6.84 18.73 -2.34
CA PRO A 116 -6.37 18.12 -3.57
C PRO A 116 -5.00 17.50 -3.30
N ASP A 117 -4.76 16.36 -3.95
CA ASP A 117 -3.50 15.67 -4.13
C ASP A 117 -2.37 16.02 -3.16
N PHE A 118 -2.01 15.06 -2.31
CA PHE A 118 -0.82 15.12 -1.46
C PHE A 118 0.46 15.54 -2.22
N ILE A 119 0.50 15.32 -3.54
CA ILE A 119 1.53 15.81 -4.46
C ILE A 119 1.45 17.33 -4.68
N GLU A 120 0.27 17.96 -4.83
CA GLU A 120 0.15 19.43 -4.90
C GLU A 120 0.64 20.10 -3.61
N ARG A 121 0.36 19.51 -2.44
CA ARG A 121 0.83 20.06 -1.15
C ARG A 121 2.34 20.00 -0.99
N LEU A 122 2.97 18.90 -1.40
CA LEU A 122 4.44 18.77 -1.40
C LEU A 122 5.14 19.59 -2.49
N LEU A 123 4.50 19.80 -3.64
CA LEU A 123 4.99 20.72 -4.67
C LEU A 123 4.89 22.18 -4.20
N TYR A 124 3.81 22.55 -3.50
CA TYR A 124 3.62 23.89 -2.97
C TYR A 124 4.64 24.25 -1.86
N GLU A 125 5.02 23.29 -1.02
CA GLU A 125 6.06 23.48 -0.01
C GLU A 125 7.49 23.51 -0.60
N ARG A 126 7.72 22.92 -1.79
CA ARG A 126 9.02 22.97 -2.50
C ARG A 126 9.20 24.18 -3.42
N ILE A 127 8.13 24.89 -3.79
CA ILE A 127 8.19 26.08 -4.66
C ILE A 127 8.35 27.39 -3.85
N ASN A 128 8.19 27.35 -2.52
CA ASN A 128 8.28 28.53 -1.64
C ASN A 128 9.57 28.61 -0.80
N PHE A 129 10.67 28.00 -1.26
CA PHE A 129 12.03 28.24 -0.75
C PHE A 129 12.98 28.59 -1.90
#